data_AF-A0A198AKI8-F1
#
_entry.id   AF-A0A198AKI8-F1
#
_cell.length_a   1.000
_cell.length_b   1.000
_cell.length_c   1.000
_cell.angle_alpha   90.00
_cell.angle_beta   90.00
_cell.angle_gamma   90.00
#
_symmetry.space_group_name_H-M   'P 1'
#
loop_
_entity.id
_entity.type
_entity.pdbx_description
1 polymer ?
#
loop_
_entity_poly.entity_id
_entity_poly.type
_entity_poly.pdbx_seq_one_letter_code
_entity_poly.pdbx_strand_id
1 'polypeptide(L)' 'MEVNELKCDYKGCTREATTYGHIFGHELGSSESDKSIPVKACDKHKKKAGFFSDEQIES' A
#
# COMPACT_ATOMS: atom_id res chain seq x y z
N MET A 1 -3.89 25.43 -5.03
CA MET A 1 -4.29 24.15 -5.65
C MET A 1 -3.59 23.08 -4.84
N GLU A 2 -4.28 22.48 -3.86
CA GLU A 2 -3.76 21.33 -3.12
C GLU A 2 -3.66 20.17 -4.10
N VAL A 3 -2.44 19.89 -4.55
CA VAL A 3 -2.18 18.71 -5.36
C VAL A 3 -2.30 17.54 -4.41
N ASN A 4 -3.47 16.90 -4.40
CA ASN A 4 -3.65 15.60 -3.77
C ASN A 4 -2.87 14.59 -4.61
N GLU A 5 -1.56 14.55 -4.39
CA GLU A 5 -0.64 13.65 -5.05
C GLU A 5 -0.99 12.22 -4.57
N LEU A 6 -1.82 11.50 -5.33
CA LEU A 6 -1.92 10.04 -5.22
C LEU A 6 -0.54 9.49 -5.57
N LYS A 7 0.42 9.50 -4.64
CA LYS A 7 1.72 8.87 -4.81
C LYS A 7 1.68 7.47 -4.23
N CYS A 8 2.41 6.57 -4.88
CA CYS A 8 2.60 5.22 -4.37
C CYS A 8 3.41 5.27 -3.07
N ASP A 9 2.88 4.66 -2.01
CA ASP A 9 3.52 4.58 -0.68
C ASP A 9 4.73 3.63 -0.65
N TYR A 10 5.03 2.96 -1.76
CA TYR A 10 6.22 2.13 -1.86
C TYR A 10 7.48 3.00 -1.76
N LYS A 11 8.35 2.71 -0.80
CA LYS A 11 9.58 3.46 -0.53
C LYS A 11 10.42 3.67 -1.80
N GLY A 12 10.64 4.94 -2.16
CA GLY A 12 11.40 5.33 -3.35
C GLY A 12 10.62 5.28 -4.66
N CYS A 13 9.30 5.08 -4.63
CA CYS A 13 8.45 5.19 -5.80
C CYS A 13 8.02 6.64 -6.02
N THR A 14 8.18 7.14 -7.24
CA THR A 14 7.72 8.47 -7.67
C THR A 14 6.50 8.40 -8.57
N ARG A 15 5.94 7.20 -8.77
CA ARG A 15 4.77 6.99 -9.62
C ARG A 15 3.49 7.33 -8.88
N GLU A 16 2.49 7.70 -9.66
CA GLU A 16 1.13 7.88 -9.16
C GLU A 16 0.55 6.54 -8.73
N ALA A 17 -0.14 6.54 -7.59
CA ALA A 17 -0.93 5.43 -7.12
C ALA A 17 -2.19 5.29 -7.97
N THR A 18 -2.50 4.05 -8.33
CA THR A 18 -3.66 3.71 -9.16
C THR A 18 -4.65 2.83 -8.43
N THR A 19 -4.26 2.31 -7.24
CA THR A 19 -5.13 1.49 -6.40
C THR A 19 -4.83 1.70 -4.93
N TYR A 20 -5.79 1.32 -4.10
CA TYR A 20 -5.72 1.33 -2.65
C TYR A 20 -5.77 -0.11 -2.15
N GLY A 21 -5.06 -0.38 -1.07
CA GLY A 21 -5.06 -1.69 -0.46
C GLY A 21 -4.35 -1.66 0.88
N HIS A 22 -3.98 -2.84 1.35
CA HIS A 22 -3.40 -3.04 2.66
C HIS A 22 -2.17 -3.94 2.56
N ILE A 23 -1.18 -3.70 3.40
CA ILE A 23 -0.07 -4.61 3.66
C ILE A 23 -0.16 -5.09 5.10
N PHE A 24 0.34 -6.29 5.37
CA PHE A 24 0.53 -6.75 6.74
C PHE A 24 1.98 -6.53 7.14
N GLY A 25 2.17 -5.81 8.24
CA GLY A 25 3.50 -5.56 8.78
C GLY A 25 3.42 -4.97 10.19
N HIS A 26 4.57 -4.90 10.83
CA HIS A 26 4.77 -4.26 12.12
C HIS A 26 5.95 -3.31 12.03
N GLU A 27 6.07 -2.41 13.01
CA GLU A 27 7.24 -1.53 13.10
C GLU A 27 8.50 -2.35 13.36
N LEU A 28 9.58 -2.06 12.63
CA LEU A 28 10.84 -2.76 12.78
C LEU A 28 11.35 -2.62 14.22
N GLY A 29 11.44 -3.75 14.93
CA GLY A 29 11.87 -3.78 16.33
C GLY A 29 10.72 -3.76 17.35
N SER A 30 9.47 -3.74 16.89
CA SER A 30 8.31 -3.98 17.75
C SER A 30 8.08 -5.48 17.93
N SER A 31 7.76 -5.89 19.16
CA SER A 31 7.34 -7.27 19.48
C SER A 31 5.85 -7.51 19.18
N GLU A 32 5.17 -6.53 18.60
CA GLU A 32 3.75 -6.64 18.25
C GLU A 32 3.55 -7.49 16.99
N SER A 33 2.39 -8.16 16.95
CA SER A 33 1.92 -8.89 15.77
C SER A 33 1.73 -7.97 14.56
N ASP A 34 1.83 -8.53 13.36
CA ASP A 34 1.56 -7.80 12.13
C ASP A 34 0.14 -7.19 12.14
N LYS A 35 0.06 -5.90 11.78
CA LYS A 35 -1.18 -5.14 11.66
C LYS A 35 -1.44 -4.87 10.18
N SER A 36 -2.71 -4.69 9.81
CA SER A 36 -3.08 -4.21 8.49
C SER A 36 -2.76 -2.72 8.38
N ILE A 37 -1.90 -2.36 7.44
CA ILE A 37 -1.49 -0.98 7.19
C ILE A 37 -2.07 -0.58 5.82
N PRO A 38 -3.00 0.39 5.78
CA PRO A 38 -3.55 0.89 4.52
C PRO A 38 -2.46 1.63 3.73
N VAL A 39 -2.30 1.30 2.45
CA VAL A 39 -1.30 1.89 1.57
C VAL A 39 -1.84 2.07 0.15
N LYS A 40 -1.30 3.08 -0.54
CA LYS A 40 -1.55 3.36 -1.95
C LYS A 40 -0.47 2.74 -2.82
N ALA A 41 -0.87 2.02 -3.87
CA ALA A 41 0.06 1.35 -4.77
C ALA A 41 -0.17 1.74 -6.23
N CYS A 42 0.91 1.80 -7.01
CA CYS A 42 0.84 1.88 -8.47
C CYS A 42 0.72 0.48 -9.09
N ASP A 43 0.42 0.38 -10.39
CA ASP A 43 0.25 -0.90 -11.11
C ASP A 43 1.45 -1.87 -11.01
N LYS A 44 2.64 -1.32 -10.76
CA LYS A 44 3.84 -2.11 -10.52
C LYS A 44 3.88 -2.71 -9.11
N HIS A 45 3.53 -1.92 -8.10
CA HIS A 45 3.64 -2.32 -6.70
C HIS A 45 2.41 -3.03 -6.17
N LYS A 46 1.24 -2.85 -6.79
CA LYS A 46 0.05 -3.65 -6.48
C LYS A 46 0.22 -5.15 -6.75
N LYS A 47 1.23 -5.51 -7.56
CA LYS A 47 1.58 -6.90 -7.91
C LYS A 47 2.66 -7.50 -7.00
N LYS A 48 3.16 -6.75 -6.00
CA LYS A 48 4.15 -7.29 -5.08
C LYS A 48 3.50 -8.24 -4.07
N ALA A 49 4.23 -9.30 -3.74
CA ALA A 49 3.85 -10.19 -2.66
C ALA A 49 3.67 -9.40 -1.34
N GLY A 50 2.53 -9.62 -0.67
CA GLY A 50 2.17 -8.95 0.58
C GLY A 50 1.28 -7.71 0.45
N PHE A 51 0.97 -7.26 -0.77
CA PHE A 51 -0.07 -6.24 -1.00
C PHE A 51 -1.42 -6.89 -1.31
N PHE A 52 -2.46 -6.42 -0.62
CA PHE A 52 -3.84 -6.87 -0.77
C PHE A 52 -4.70 -5.69 -1.23
N SER A 53 -5.11 -5.68 -2.50
CA SER A 53 -5.99 -4.63 -3.04
C SER A 53 -7.41 -4.77 -2.49
N ASP A 54 -8.02 -3.64 -2.14
CA ASP A 54 -9.41 -3.60 -1.65
C ASP A 54 -10.42 -4.03 -2.72
N GLU A 55 -10.09 -3.86 -4.00
CA GLU A 55 -10.87 -4.32 -5.16
C GLU A 55 -11.12 -5.85 -5.19
N GLN A 56 -10.41 -6.64 -4.39
CA GLN A 56 -10.55 -8.11 -4.37
C GLN A 56 -11.55 -8.60 -3.30
N ILE A 57 -12.16 -7.71 -2.51
CA ILE A 57 -13.06 -8.10 -1.40
C ILE A 57 -14.52 -8.28 -1.86
N GLU A 58 -14.87 -7.87 -3.08
CA GLU A 58 -16.19 -8.12 -3.68
C GLU A 58 -16.15 -9.29 -4.68
N SER A 59 -16.24 -10.53 -4.20
CA SER A 59 -16.63 -11.70 -5.01
C SER A 59 -17.32 -12.77 -4.16
#